data_AF-A0A643IVX7-F1
#
_entry.id   AF-A0A643IVX7-F1
#
_cell.length_a   1.000
_cell.length_b   1.000
_cell.length_c   1.000
_cell.angle_alpha   90.00
_cell.angle_beta   90.00
_cell.angle_gamma   90.00
#
_symmetry.space_group_name_H-M   'P 1'
#
loop_
_entity.id
_entity.type
_entity.pdbx_description
1 polymer ?
#
loop_
_entity_poly.entity_id
_entity_poly.type
_entity_poly.pdbx_seq_one_letter_code
_entity_poly.pdbx_strand_id
1 'polypeptide(L)'
;MRAAKGLLLSTEEQLRAGAGHLDRGVVVQVLEAALELARELGDYAGEHQGVGHDAAPQQTLQEAVRDLGHGANDESGKSNGGKPAIALSGPAGIAAATPASLTLAAGEHVDSV
;
A
#
# COMPACT_ATOMS: atom_id res chain seq x y z
N MET A 1 -16.72 5.71 -8.21
CA MET A 1 -16.81 4.56 -7.29
C MET A 1 -16.54 5.06 -5.88
N ARG A 2 -17.26 4.56 -4.85
CA ARG A 2 -17.03 4.91 -3.43
C ARG A 2 -17.02 3.62 -2.62
N ALA A 3 -15.94 3.35 -1.90
CA ALA A 3 -15.78 2.14 -1.10
C ALA A 3 -15.40 2.51 0.35
N ALA A 4 -16.35 2.41 1.27
CA ALA A 4 -16.17 2.84 2.66
C ALA A 4 -15.20 1.95 3.47
N LYS A 5 -14.92 0.73 2.97
CA LYS A 5 -14.00 -0.23 3.60
C LYS A 5 -12.67 -0.34 2.84
N GLY A 6 -12.43 0.56 1.89
CA GLY A 6 -11.24 0.60 1.05
C GLY A 6 -11.40 -0.08 -0.31
N LEU A 7 -10.37 0.05 -1.15
CA LEU A 7 -10.39 -0.33 -2.56
C LEU A 7 -9.06 -0.94 -3.00
N LEU A 8 -9.13 -2.10 -3.65
CA LEU A 8 -8.02 -2.70 -4.38
C LEU A 8 -8.30 -2.66 -5.88
N LEU A 9 -7.38 -2.08 -6.65
CA LEU A 9 -7.36 -2.14 -8.12
C LEU A 9 -6.14 -2.96 -8.53
N SER A 10 -6.34 -4.22 -8.88
CA SER A 10 -5.27 -5.15 -9.23
C SER A 10 -5.47 -5.79 -10.61
N THR A 11 -4.36 -6.05 -11.31
CA THR A 11 -4.33 -6.89 -12.52
C THR A 11 -3.71 -8.27 -12.27
N GLU A 12 -3.52 -8.65 -11.00
CA GLU A 12 -3.04 -9.98 -10.61
C GLU A 12 -4.02 -11.08 -11.02
N GLU A 13 -3.49 -12.23 -11.46
CA GLU A 13 -4.32 -13.39 -11.73
C GLU A 13 -4.85 -13.98 -10.43
N GLN A 14 -6.17 -13.95 -10.22
CA GLN A 14 -6.80 -14.68 -9.13
C GLN A 14 -6.98 -16.15 -9.54
N LEU A 15 -5.93 -16.96 -9.37
CA LEU A 15 -5.96 -18.40 -9.65
C LEU A 15 -6.93 -19.10 -8.69
N ARG A 16 -8.15 -19.33 -9.17
CA ARG A 16 -9.34 -19.90 -8.49
C ARG A 16 -10.09 -18.83 -7.68
N ALA A 17 -11.39 -18.73 -7.92
CA ALA A 17 -12.33 -17.85 -7.20
C ALA A 17 -12.52 -18.17 -5.70
N GLY A 18 -11.55 -18.86 -5.07
CA GLY A 18 -11.55 -19.23 -3.66
C GLY A 18 -10.77 -18.28 -2.75
N ALA A 19 -9.91 -17.42 -3.30
CA ALA A 19 -9.34 -16.30 -2.57
C ALA A 19 -10.37 -15.16 -2.49
N GLY A 20 -10.34 -14.41 -1.40
CA GLY A 20 -11.21 -13.25 -1.21
C GLY A 20 -11.04 -12.21 -2.32
N HIS A 21 -12.07 -11.42 -2.58
CA HIS A 21 -12.07 -10.31 -3.54
C HIS A 21 -11.02 -9.23 -3.21
N LEU A 22 -10.50 -9.21 -1.98
CA LEU A 22 -9.42 -8.34 -1.53
C LEU A 22 -8.15 -9.14 -1.21
N ASP A 23 -7.90 -10.24 -1.92
CA ASP A 23 -6.57 -10.85 -1.92
C ASP A 23 -5.56 -9.84 -2.46
N ARG A 24 -4.58 -9.54 -1.61
CA ARG A 24 -3.66 -8.40 -1.72
C ARG A 24 -2.23 -8.80 -1.37
N GLY A 25 -1.94 -10.11 -1.36
CA GLY A 25 -0.65 -10.64 -0.95
C GLY A 25 0.51 -10.01 -1.70
N VAL A 26 0.39 -9.86 -3.03
CA VAL A 26 1.48 -9.29 -3.85
C VAL A 26 1.71 -7.82 -3.52
N VAL A 27 0.66 -6.99 -3.47
CA VAL A 27 0.84 -5.56 -3.15
C VAL A 27 1.35 -5.35 -1.73
N VAL A 28 0.95 -6.19 -0.77
CA VAL A 28 1.49 -6.16 0.60
C VAL A 28 2.98 -6.49 0.59
N GLN A 29 3.41 -7.53 -0.12
CA GLN A 29 4.83 -7.89 -0.23
C GLN A 29 5.68 -6.77 -0.86
N VAL A 30 5.16 -6.10 -1.90
CA VAL A 30 5.84 -4.96 -2.52
C VAL A 30 5.98 -3.80 -1.53
N LEU A 31 4.92 -3.49 -0.77
CA LEU A 31 4.97 -2.44 0.25
C LEU A 31 5.91 -2.80 1.41
N GLU A 32 6.03 -4.07 1.78
CA GLU A 32 6.99 -4.58 2.78
C GLU A 32 8.43 -4.41 2.31
N ALA A 33 8.73 -4.80 1.07
CA ALA A 33 10.05 -4.58 0.48
C ALA A 33 10.40 -3.08 0.36
N ALA A 34 9.44 -2.24 -0.04
CA ALA A 34 9.63 -0.80 -0.15
C ALA A 34 9.91 -0.14 1.22
N LEU A 35 9.21 -0.55 2.27
CA LEU A 35 9.44 -0.07 3.62
C LEU A 35 10.82 -0.48 4.13
N GLU A 36 11.24 -1.71 3.89
CA GLU A 36 12.55 -2.17 4.31
C GLU A 36 13.68 -1.40 3.59
N LEU A 37 13.54 -1.19 2.29
CA LEU A 37 14.46 -0.37 1.52
C LEU A 37 14.51 1.08 2.05
N ALA A 38 13.36 1.67 2.39
CA ALA A 38 13.30 3.02 2.95
C ALA A 38 14.05 3.11 4.29
N ARG A 39 13.92 2.10 5.16
CA ARG A 39 14.68 2.01 6.42
C ARG A 39 16.16 1.88 6.19
N GLU A 40 16.60 0.97 5.32
CA GLU A 40 18.03 0.79 5.02
C GLU A 40 18.66 2.09 4.50
N LEU A 41 17.97 2.80 3.60
CA LEU A 41 18.41 4.10 3.10
C LEU A 41 18.41 5.18 4.19
N GLY A 42 17.42 5.16 5.09
CA GLY A 42 17.32 6.05 6.23
C GLY A 42 18.41 5.85 7.27
N ASP A 43 18.69 4.60 7.62
CA ASP A 43 19.75 4.23 8.56
C ASP A 43 21.10 4.63 7.99
N TYR A 44 21.36 4.31 6.72
CA TYR A 44 22.56 4.77 6.01
C TYR A 44 22.68 6.30 6.02
N ALA A 45 21.60 7.02 5.71
CA ALA A 45 21.62 8.48 5.78
C ALA A 45 21.94 8.97 7.21
N GLY A 46 21.31 8.40 8.23
CA GLY A 46 21.55 8.77 9.63
C GLY A 46 22.99 8.53 10.08
N GLU A 47 23.59 7.40 9.70
CA GLU A 47 25.00 7.08 9.97
C GLU A 47 25.98 8.05 9.26
N HIS A 48 25.55 8.62 8.13
CA HIS A 48 26.35 9.51 7.28
C HIS A 48 25.95 10.99 7.38
N GLN A 49 25.44 11.44 8.54
CA GLN A 49 25.05 12.83 8.82
C GLN A 49 23.93 13.39 7.92
N GLY A 50 23.21 12.50 7.23
CA GLY A 50 21.93 12.78 6.59
C GLY A 50 20.77 12.72 7.58
N VAL A 51 19.55 12.85 7.06
CA VAL A 51 18.32 12.75 7.85
C VAL A 51 17.87 11.30 7.88
N GLY A 52 17.69 10.73 9.07
CA GLY A 52 17.13 9.39 9.22
C GLY A 52 15.70 9.28 8.67
N HIS A 53 15.28 8.08 8.33
CA HIS A 53 13.93 7.84 7.81
C HIS A 53 12.91 7.71 8.94
N ASP A 54 11.79 8.44 8.85
CA ASP A 54 10.60 8.19 9.67
C ASP A 54 9.72 7.12 9.00
N ALA A 55 9.81 5.89 9.50
CA ALA A 55 9.08 4.75 8.96
C ALA A 55 7.60 4.69 9.36
N ALA A 56 7.20 5.41 10.42
CA ALA A 56 5.87 5.22 11.03
C ALA A 56 4.70 5.54 10.09
N PRO A 57 4.75 6.60 9.25
CA PRO A 57 3.70 6.89 8.27
C PRO A 57 3.56 5.80 7.20
N GLN A 58 4.69 5.35 6.63
CA GLN A 58 4.71 4.30 5.60
C GLN A 58 4.24 2.95 6.17
N GLN A 59 4.67 2.60 7.39
CA GLN A 59 4.18 1.44 8.14
C GLN A 59 2.67 1.49 8.34
N THR A 60 2.14 2.64 8.78
CA THR A 60 0.71 2.80 9.03
C THR A 60 -0.12 2.60 7.75
N LEU A 61 0.36 3.10 6.61
CA LEU A 61 -0.29 2.90 5.32
C LEU A 61 -0.22 1.44 4.87
N GLN A 62 0.94 0.80 5.01
CA GLN A 62 1.13 -0.62 4.69
C GLN A 62 0.19 -1.50 5.53
N GLU A 63 0.07 -1.26 6.83
CA GLU A 63 -0.87 -1.97 7.70
C GLU A 63 -2.32 -1.79 7.25
N ALA A 64 -2.71 -0.57 6.87
CA ALA A 64 -4.06 -0.31 6.36
C ALA A 64 -4.36 -1.07 5.05
N VAL A 65 -3.37 -1.18 4.14
CA VAL A 65 -3.49 -2.03 2.94
C VAL A 65 -3.52 -3.50 3.33
N ARG A 66 -2.65 -3.94 4.24
CA ARG A 66 -2.61 -5.33 4.73
C ARG A 66 -3.91 -5.74 5.39
N ASP A 67 -4.67 -4.84 5.99
CA ASP A 67 -5.92 -5.15 6.70
C ASP A 67 -7.19 -4.86 5.87
N LEU A 68 -7.06 -4.51 4.58
CA LEU A 68 -8.17 -4.08 3.72
C LEU A 68 -9.37 -5.05 3.67
N GLY A 69 -9.12 -6.36 3.72
CA GLY A 69 -10.15 -7.41 3.68
C GLY A 69 -10.76 -7.77 5.04
N HIS A 70 -10.14 -7.34 6.14
CA HIS A 70 -10.62 -7.64 7.50
C HIS A 70 -11.94 -6.92 7.77
N GLY A 71 -12.96 -7.65 8.24
CA GLY A 71 -14.27 -7.06 8.56
C GLY A 71 -15.06 -6.53 7.36
N ALA A 72 -14.53 -6.68 6.13
CA ALA A 72 -15.31 -6.69 4.90
C ALA A 72 -16.07 -8.03 4.78
N ASN A 73 -16.91 -8.18 3.76
CA ASN A 73 -17.55 -9.47 3.46
C ASN A 73 -16.54 -10.56 3.01
N ASP A 74 -15.23 -10.25 3.06
CA ASP A 74 -14.14 -11.03 2.50
C ASP A 74 -13.39 -11.85 3.57
N GLU A 75 -12.96 -11.21 4.66
CA GLU A 75 -12.37 -11.89 5.82
C GLU A 75 -13.21 -11.64 7.08
N SER A 76 -14.36 -12.32 7.15
CA SER A 76 -15.26 -12.27 8.30
C SER A 76 -14.59 -12.82 9.58
N GLY A 77 -14.73 -12.11 10.71
CA GLY A 77 -14.17 -12.52 12.00
C GLY A 77 -12.89 -11.81 12.43
N LYS A 78 -12.25 -11.02 11.55
CA LYS A 78 -11.16 -10.11 11.90
C LYS A 78 -11.70 -8.69 12.09
N SER A 79 -11.34 -8.05 13.21
CA SER A 79 -11.92 -6.76 13.64
C SER A 79 -11.01 -5.54 13.43
N ASN A 80 -9.78 -5.73 12.98
CA ASN A 80 -8.80 -4.66 12.76
C ASN A 80 -8.85 -4.03 11.36
N GLY A 81 -9.75 -4.49 10.48
CA GLY A 81 -10.00 -3.79 9.22
C GLY A 81 -10.90 -2.58 9.40
N GLY A 82 -10.96 -1.73 8.37
CA GLY A 82 -11.81 -0.53 8.37
C GLY A 82 -11.08 0.81 8.40
N LYS A 83 -9.73 0.82 8.32
CA LYS A 83 -9.01 2.00 7.83
C LYS A 83 -9.16 2.03 6.30
N PRO A 84 -9.96 2.93 5.72
CA PRO A 84 -10.18 2.94 4.28
C PRO A 84 -8.88 3.36 3.57
N ALA A 85 -8.28 2.43 2.84
CA ALA A 85 -7.12 2.67 1.99
C ALA A 85 -7.44 2.36 0.53
N ILE A 86 -6.63 2.89 -0.39
CA ILE A 86 -6.66 2.52 -1.81
C ILE A 86 -5.30 1.92 -2.16
N ALA A 87 -5.31 0.72 -2.71
CA ALA A 87 -4.13 0.06 -3.26
C ALA A 87 -4.31 -0.14 -4.77
N LEU A 88 -3.27 0.19 -5.53
CA LEU A 88 -3.17 -0.11 -6.95
C LEU A 88 -1.99 -1.06 -7.15
N SER A 89 -2.18 -2.16 -7.88
CA SER A 89 -1.10 -3.10 -8.19
C SER A 89 -1.22 -3.65 -9.60
N GLY A 90 -0.07 -3.95 -10.18
CA GLY A 90 0.01 -4.57 -11.50
C GLY A 90 1.38 -5.20 -11.69
N PRO A 91 1.47 -6.52 -11.95
CA PRO A 91 2.77 -7.19 -12.12
C PRO A 91 3.62 -6.62 -13.26
N ALA A 92 2.98 -6.05 -14.28
CA ALA A 92 3.65 -5.37 -15.40
C ALA A 92 3.91 -3.86 -15.15
N GLY A 93 3.54 -3.35 -13.98
CA GLY A 93 3.64 -1.94 -13.60
C GLY A 93 2.32 -1.17 -13.65
N ILE A 94 2.39 0.10 -13.25
CA ILE A 94 1.28 1.06 -13.22
C ILE A 94 1.70 2.31 -14.01
N ALA A 95 0.88 2.75 -14.96
CA ALA A 95 1.09 3.99 -15.70
C ALA A 95 0.00 5.01 -15.37
N ALA A 96 0.40 6.22 -14.96
CA ALA A 96 -0.49 7.36 -14.76
C ALA A 96 0.03 8.53 -15.59
N ALA A 97 -0.70 8.93 -16.63
CA ALA A 97 -0.28 9.97 -17.57
C ALA A 97 -1.45 10.87 -17.99
N THR A 98 -1.15 12.14 -18.28
CA THR A 98 -2.11 13.13 -18.77
C THR A 98 -1.39 14.17 -19.63
N PRO A 99 -2.01 14.70 -20.70
CA PRO A 99 -1.46 15.81 -21.47
C PRO A 99 -1.53 17.16 -20.73
N ALA A 100 -2.24 17.21 -19.60
CA ALA A 100 -2.36 18.38 -18.73
C ALA A 100 -1.54 18.17 -17.44
N SER A 101 -2.09 18.49 -16.28
CA SER A 101 -1.41 18.35 -14.98
C SER A 101 -1.85 17.09 -14.22
N LEU A 102 -0.89 16.43 -13.58
CA LEU A 102 -1.10 15.39 -12.56
C LEU A 102 -0.65 15.94 -11.21
N THR A 103 -1.48 15.79 -10.16
CA THR A 103 -1.12 16.21 -8.80
C THR A 103 -1.18 15.00 -7.86
N LEU A 104 -0.08 14.76 -7.15
CA LEU A 104 0.03 13.82 -6.04
C LEU A 104 0.35 14.64 -4.80
N ALA A 105 -0.47 14.52 -3.76
CA ALA A 105 -0.28 15.25 -2.51
C ALA A 105 -0.74 14.38 -1.33
N ALA A 106 -0.01 14.47 -0.24
CA ALA A 106 -0.37 13.89 1.04
C ALA A 106 -0.30 14.99 2.11
N GLY A 107 -1.18 14.91 3.11
CA GLY A 107 -1.16 15.84 4.24
C GLY A 107 0.04 15.64 5.17
N GLU A 108 0.70 14.50 5.07
CA GLU A 108 1.85 14.14 5.90
C GLU A 108 3.04 13.70 5.03
N HIS A 109 2.99 12.50 4.42
CA HIS A 109 4.16 11.89 3.78
C HIS A 109 3.86 11.40 2.37
N VAL A 110 4.81 11.62 1.45
CA VAL A 110 4.87 11.00 0.13
C VAL A 110 6.19 10.25 0.04
N ASP A 111 6.12 8.92 0.09
CA ASP A 111 7.28 8.06 -0.02
C ASP A 111 7.50 7.61 -1.47
N SER A 112 8.72 7.77 -1.96
CA SER A 112 9.18 7.26 -3.26
C SER A 112 10.53 6.61 -3.05
N VAL A 113 10.60 5.30 -3.28
CA VAL A 113 11.81 4.47 -3.11
C VAL A 113 12.28 3.89 -4.43
#